data_AF-A0A447XA30-F1
#
_entry.id   AF-A0A447XA30-F1
#
_cell.length_a   1.000
_cell.length_b   1.000
_cell.length_c   1.000
_cell.angle_alpha   90.00
_cell.angle_beta   90.00
_cell.angle_gamma   90.00
#
_symmetry.space_group_name_H-M   'P 1'
#
loop_
_entity.id
_entity.type
_entity.pdbx_description
1 polymer ?
#
loop_
_entity_poly.entity_id
_entity_poly.type
_entity_poly.pdbx_seq_one_letter_code
_entity_poly.pdbx_strand_id
1 'polypeptide(L)' 'MLGLKQVHHIAIIATDYAVSKAFYCDILGFTLAKRSLSRSARLVERGFGA' A
#
# COMPACT_ATOMS: atom_id res chain seq x y z
N MET A 1 -18.25 5.80 28.74
CA MET A 1 -18.06 6.54 27.48
C MET A 1 -16.83 6.01 26.77
N LEU A 2 -16.95 5.49 25.55
CA LEU A 2 -15.81 5.05 24.74
C LEU A 2 -15.22 6.27 24.03
N GLY A 3 -14.21 6.89 24.66
CA GLY A 3 -13.44 7.95 24.02
C GLY A 3 -12.58 7.40 22.88
N LEU A 4 -12.42 8.18 21.81
CA LEU A 4 -11.43 7.92 20.77
C LEU A 4 -10.03 8.00 21.40
N LYS A 5 -9.35 6.85 21.50
CA LYS A 5 -8.03 6.76 22.14
C LYS A 5 -6.94 7.33 21.24
N GLN A 6 -6.98 7.01 19.95
CA GLN A 6 -5.93 7.31 18.98
C GLN A 6 -6.34 6.91 17.55
N VAL A 7 -5.64 7.44 16.56
CA VAL A 7 -5.82 7.10 15.13
C VAL A 7 -5.32 5.68 14.89
N HIS A 8 -6.17 4.81 14.32
CA HIS A 8 -5.82 3.42 14.05
C HIS A 8 -5.06 3.22 12.74
N HIS A 9 -5.45 3.92 11.67
CA HIS A 9 -4.79 3.89 10.36
C HIS A 9 -5.22 5.08 9.52
N ILE A 10 -4.43 5.39 8.49
CA ILE A 10 -4.71 6.41 7.48
C ILE A 10 -4.74 5.70 6.12
N ALA A 11 -5.79 5.93 5.34
CA ALA A 11 -5.88 5.43 3.97
C ALA A 11 -5.37 6.50 3.00
N ILE A 12 -4.50 6.09 2.08
CA ILE A 12 -3.85 6.99 1.11
C ILE A 12 -4.12 6.45 -0.29
N ILE A 13 -4.60 7.32 -1.17
CA ILE A 13 -4.74 7.03 -2.60
C ILE A 13 -3.56 7.70 -3.30
N ALA A 14 -2.74 6.93 -3.98
CA ALA A 14 -1.57 7.42 -4.71
C ALA A 14 -1.57 6.88 -6.13
N THR A 15 -1.05 7.67 -7.06
CA THR A 15 -0.96 7.31 -8.48
C THR A 15 0.10 6.25 -8.73
N ASP A 16 1.28 6.38 -8.12
CA ASP A 16 2.40 5.46 -8.27
C ASP A 16 2.71 4.76 -6.94
N TYR A 17 2.49 3.44 -6.93
CA TYR A 17 2.77 2.60 -5.77
C TYR A 17 4.26 2.48 -5.47
N ALA A 18 5.13 2.41 -6.49
CA ALA A 18 6.56 2.20 -6.29
C ALA A 18 7.20 3.42 -5.62
N VAL A 19 6.88 4.62 -6.12
CA VAL A 19 7.35 5.88 -5.52
C VAL A 19 6.83 6.02 -4.08
N SER A 20 5.53 5.78 -3.88
CA SER A 20 4.93 5.88 -2.55
C SER A 20 5.54 4.87 -1.58
N LYS A 21 5.73 3.63 -2.01
CA LYS A 21 6.34 2.58 -1.18
C LYS A 21 7.77 2.95 -0.79
N ALA A 22 8.60 3.43 -1.72
CA ALA A 22 9.96 3.86 -1.43
C ALA A 22 9.98 5.01 -0.42
N PHE A 23 9.08 5.98 -0.56
CA PHE A 23 8.95 7.06 0.42
C PHE A 23 8.58 6.55 1.82
N TYR A 24 7.54 5.71 1.94
CA TYR A 24 7.12 5.22 3.25
C TYR A 24 8.09 4.20 3.87
N CYS A 25 8.72 3.34 3.07
CA CYS A 25 9.62 2.31 3.57
C CYS A 25 11.07 2.79 3.72
N ASP A 26 11.63 3.45 2.71
CA ASP A 26 13.07 3.74 2.65
C ASP A 26 13.39 5.10 3.28
N ILE A 27 12.50 6.09 3.13
CA ILE A 27 12.73 7.44 3.69
C ILE A 27 12.17 7.53 5.12
N LEU A 28 10.92 7.12 5.33
CA LEU A 28 10.28 7.19 6.65
C LEU A 28 10.57 5.97 7.55
N GLY A 29 11.14 4.91 7.00
CA GLY A 29 11.51 3.71 7.76
C GLY A 29 10.32 2.82 8.16
N PHE A 30 9.14 2.99 7.55
CA PHE A 30 7.99 2.16 7.89
C PHE A 30 8.10 0.76 7.27
N THR A 31 7.62 -0.24 8.01
CA THR A 31 7.55 -1.60 7.50
C THR A 31 6.22 -1.85 6.79
N LEU A 32 6.28 -2.44 5.60
CA LEU A 32 5.10 -2.82 4.84
C LEU A 32 4.35 -3.97 5.53
N ALA A 33 3.20 -3.69 6.14
CA ALA A 33 2.44 -4.69 6.90
C ALA A 33 1.65 -5.69 6.01
N LYS A 34 0.99 -5.20 4.95
CA LYS A 34 0.22 -6.03 4.01
C LYS A 34 0.06 -5.30 2.69
N ARG A 35 0.26 -6.01 1.57
CA ARG A 35 -0.06 -5.50 0.22
C ARG A 35 -1.20 -6.34 -0.35
N SER A 36 -2.23 -5.67 -0.84
CA SER A 36 -3.31 -6.30 -1.61
C SER A 36 -3.32 -5.66 -2.99
N LEU A 37 -3.03 -6.44 -4.02
CA LEU A 37 -3.17 -6.03 -5.41
C LEU A 37 -4.63 -6.25 -5.85
N SER A 38 -5.12 -5.44 -6.78
CA SER A 38 -6.38 -5.76 -7.44
C SER A 38 -6.22 -7.00 -8.32
N ARG A 39 -7.31 -7.70 -8.61
CA ARG A 39 -7.28 -8.87 -9.50
C ARG A 39 -6.76 -8.51 -10.89
N SER A 40 -7.12 -7.34 -11.42
CA SER A 40 -6.64 -6.85 -12.72
C SER A 40 -5.14 -6.58 -12.71
N ALA A 41 -4.62 -5.91 -11.67
CA ALA A 41 -3.18 -5.67 -11.54
C ALA A 41 -2.38 -6.97 -11.43
N ARG A 42 -2.92 -8.00 -10.75
CA ARG A 42 -2.29 -9.34 -10.72
C ARG A 42 -2.23 -10.03 -12.08
N LEU A 43 -3.22 -9.82 -12.95
CA LEU A 43 -3.21 -10.40 -14.30
C LEU A 43 -2.17 -9.73 -15.20
N VAL A 44 -1.97 -8.41 -15.02
CA VAL A 44 -0.92 -7.66 -15.73
C VAL A 44 0.47 -8.10 -15.28
N GLU A 45 0.73 -8.23 -13.98
CA GLU A 45 2.06 -8.67 -13.51
C GLU A 45 2.37 -10.14 -13.78
N ARG A 46 1.36 -11.01 -13.88
CA ARG A 46 1.58 -12.45 -14.13
C ARG A 46 1.85 -12.81 -15.58
N GLY A 47 1.92 -11.83 -16.48
CA GLY A 47 2.24 -12.06 -17.88
C GLY A 47 1.20 -12.94 -18.55
N PHE A 48 0.33 -12.34 -19.34
CA PHE A 48 -0.20 -13.06 -20.49
C PHE A 48 1.00 -13.31 -21.42
N GLY A 49 1.73 -14.38 -21.16
CA GLY A 49 2.74 -14.92 -22.06
C GLY A 49 2.01 -15.43 -23.30
N ALA A 50 2.12 -14.65 -24.38
CA ALA A 50 2.01 -15.13 -25.74
C ALA A 50 3.42 -15.48 -26.23
#